data_AF-A0AAP0BAW6-F1
#
_entry.id   AF-A0AAP0BAW6-F1
#
_cell.length_a   1.000
_cell.length_b   1.000
_cell.length_c   1.000
_cell.angle_alpha   90.00
_cell.angle_beta   90.00
_cell.angle_gamma   90.00
#
_symmetry.space_group_name_H-M   'P 1'
#
loop_
_entity.id
_entity.type
_entity.pdbx_description
1 polymer ?
#
loop_
_entity_poly.entity_id
_entity_poly.type
_entity_poly.pdbx_seq_one_letter_code
_entity_poly.pdbx_strand_id
1 'polypeptide(L)'
;MKLVQNSSPAAALFILAIVSGNGIFTAVDARILRGDWPCSELYVVKEGETLQTISVRCNTLSILDDNPQILDSDDLGPGMVLYIRPPAMNTSPALW
;
A
#
# COMPACT_ATOMS: atom_id res chain seq x y z
N MET A 1 21.68 -52.25 -18.33
CA MET A 1 21.93 -51.04 -19.14
C MET A 1 20.95 -51.08 -20.30
N LYS A 2 20.04 -50.16 -20.59
CA LYS A 2 19.63 -48.86 -20.03
C LYS A 2 18.09 -48.86 -20.04
N LEU A 3 17.49 -48.27 -19.00
CA LEU A 3 16.05 -48.02 -18.92
C LEU A 3 15.65 -47.08 -20.07
N VAL A 4 14.58 -47.42 -20.78
CA VAL A 4 13.91 -46.58 -21.76
C VAL A 4 13.53 -45.26 -21.08
N GLN A 5 14.24 -44.17 -21.40
CA GLN A 5 13.84 -42.83 -20.98
C GLN A 5 12.62 -42.43 -21.81
N ASN A 6 11.44 -42.76 -21.27
CA ASN A 6 10.15 -42.28 -21.75
C ASN A 6 10.03 -40.79 -21.45
N SER A 7 10.59 -39.95 -22.33
CA SER A 7 10.38 -38.50 -22.31
C SER A 7 8.93 -38.22 -22.71
N SER A 8 8.03 -38.23 -21.72
CA SER A 8 6.65 -37.78 -21.90
C SER A 8 6.67 -36.31 -22.37
N PRO A 9 6.01 -35.97 -23.50
CA PRO A 9 5.97 -34.60 -24.01
C PRO A 9 5.29 -33.61 -23.04
N ALA A 10 4.59 -34.11 -22.03
CA ALA A 10 4.00 -33.30 -20.96
C ALA A 10 5.05 -32.57 -20.11
N ALA A 11 6.27 -33.12 -19.95
CA ALA A 11 7.33 -32.49 -19.18
C ALA A 11 7.96 -31.29 -19.92
N ALA A 12 7.96 -31.30 -21.25
CA ALA A 12 8.49 -30.21 -22.07
C ALA A 12 7.58 -28.96 -22.05
N LEU A 13 6.27 -29.14 -21.85
CA LEU A 13 5.31 -28.03 -21.74
C LEU A 13 5.44 -27.25 -20.42
N PHE A 14 5.90 -27.88 -19.34
CA PHE A 14 6.07 -27.19 -18.06
C PHE A 14 7.29 -26.25 -18.04
N ILE A 15 8.33 -26.53 -18.84
CA ILE A 15 9.55 -25.71 -18.84
C ILE A 15 9.35 -24.39 -19.62
N LEU A 16 8.39 -24.31 -20.56
CA LEU A 16 8.10 -23.07 -21.29
C LEU A 16 7.29 -22.04 -20.49
N ALA A 17 6.74 -22.41 -19.33
CA ALA A 17 6.00 -21.48 -18.46
C ALA A 17 6.90 -20.58 -17.60
N ILE A 18 8.23 -20.79 -17.62
CA ILE A 18 9.17 -20.01 -16.80
C ILE A 18 9.71 -18.77 -17.57
N VAL A 19 9.48 -18.68 -18.89
CA VAL A 19 10.07 -17.61 -19.77
C VAL A 19 9.11 -16.43 -20.02
N SER A 20 8.23 -16.09 -19.09
CA SER A 20 7.62 -14.74 -19.07
C SER A 20 7.12 -14.34 -17.68
N GLY A 21 7.91 -14.67 -16.66
CA GLY A 21 7.62 -14.34 -15.27
C GLY A 21 8.64 -13.41 -14.63
N ASN A 22 9.26 -12.49 -15.37
CA ASN A 22 9.93 -11.34 -14.75
C ASN A 22 8.86 -10.36 -14.24
N GLY A 23 8.12 -10.82 -13.26
CA GLY A 23 7.15 -10.07 -12.50
C GLY A 23 7.49 -10.23 -11.03
N ILE A 24 8.71 -9.87 -10.62
CA ILE A 24 8.86 -9.27 -9.29
C ILE A 24 8.18 -7.90 -9.39
N PHE A 25 6.85 -7.92 -9.52
CA PHE A 25 6.05 -6.75 -9.29
C PHE A 25 6.08 -6.63 -7.78
N THR A 26 7.01 -5.82 -7.29
CA THR A 26 6.89 -5.33 -5.93
C THR A 26 5.45 -4.80 -5.84
N ALA A 27 4.65 -5.36 -4.93
CA ALA A 27 3.27 -4.92 -4.71
C ALA A 27 3.24 -3.54 -4.05
N VAL A 28 4.08 -2.62 -4.52
CA VAL A 28 4.14 -1.24 -4.12
C VAL A 28 3.03 -0.52 -4.89
N ASP A 29 1.88 -0.53 -4.22
CA ASP A 29 0.73 0.36 -4.30
C ASP A 29 -0.09 0.46 -5.58
N ALA A 30 -0.45 -0.69 -6.16
CA ALA A 30 -1.60 -0.79 -7.07
C ALA A 30 -2.94 -0.35 -6.41
N ARG A 31 -3.00 -0.18 -5.08
CA ARG A 31 -4.17 0.35 -4.33
C ARG A 31 -4.33 1.85 -4.53
N ILE A 32 -3.22 2.58 -4.50
CA ILE A 32 -3.20 4.03 -4.75
C ILE A 32 -3.70 4.31 -6.17
N LEU A 33 -3.27 3.56 -7.18
CA LEU A 33 -3.70 3.74 -8.57
C LEU A 33 -5.20 3.45 -8.85
N ARG A 34 -5.90 2.73 -7.95
CA ARG A 34 -7.35 2.48 -8.06
C ARG A 34 -8.21 3.54 -7.36
N GLY A 35 -7.58 4.50 -6.68
CA GLY A 35 -8.28 5.44 -5.80
C GLY A 35 -8.72 4.80 -4.47
N ASP A 36 -8.18 3.65 -4.09
CA ASP A 36 -8.51 2.94 -2.85
C ASP A 36 -7.77 3.54 -1.64
N TRP A 37 -7.86 4.86 -1.47
CA TRP A 37 -7.37 5.50 -0.25
C TRP A 37 -8.21 5.00 0.94
N PRO A 38 -7.59 4.41 1.98
CA PRO A 38 -8.32 3.73 3.06
C PRO A 38 -9.01 4.70 4.02
N CYS A 39 -8.75 6.00 3.90
CA CYS A 39 -9.27 7.05 4.77
C CYS A 39 -10.08 8.08 3.97
N SER A 40 -10.67 9.03 4.68
CA SER A 40 -11.22 10.26 4.08
C SER A 40 -10.35 11.44 4.50
N GLU A 41 -10.53 12.58 3.86
CA GLU A 41 -9.82 13.82 4.21
C GLU A 41 -10.11 14.28 5.65
N LEU A 42 -11.28 13.96 6.18
CA LEU A 42 -11.64 14.16 7.58
C LEU A 42 -11.78 12.81 8.28
N TYR A 43 -10.96 12.57 9.31
CA TYR A 43 -10.93 11.32 10.06
C TYR A 43 -11.38 11.52 11.49
N VAL A 44 -12.30 10.67 11.95
CA VAL A 44 -12.76 10.67 13.35
C VAL A 44 -11.97 9.63 14.14
N VAL A 45 -11.25 10.09 15.16
CA VAL A 45 -10.41 9.26 16.02
C VAL A 45 -11.26 8.25 16.81
N LYS A 46 -10.83 6.98 16.79
CA LYS A 46 -11.49 5.91 17.56
C LYS A 46 -10.76 5.66 18.88
N GLU A 47 -11.44 4.96 19.80
CA GLU A 47 -10.86 4.59 21.09
C GLU A 47 -9.60 3.73 20.93
N GLY A 48 -8.55 4.09 21.67
CA GLY A 48 -7.26 3.39 21.66
C GLY A 48 -6.37 3.67 20.45
N GLU A 49 -6.72 4.63 19.58
CA GLU A 49 -5.88 5.02 18.46
C GLU A 49 -4.85 6.08 18.84
N THR A 50 -3.71 6.03 18.18
CA THR A 50 -2.63 7.02 18.27
C THR A 50 -2.36 7.62 16.90
N LEU A 51 -1.70 8.79 16.84
CA LEU A 51 -1.23 9.40 15.59
C LEU A 51 -0.43 8.41 14.73
N GLN A 52 0.39 7.57 15.37
CA GLN A 52 1.18 6.54 14.69
C GLN A 52 0.33 5.45 14.06
N THR A 53 -0.71 4.96 14.77
CA THR A 53 -1.60 3.93 14.20
C THR A 53 -2.47 4.49 13.08
N ILE A 54 -2.88 5.76 13.19
CA ILE A 54 -3.67 6.45 12.17
C ILE A 54 -2.82 6.71 10.93
N SER A 55 -1.56 7.14 11.08
CA SER A 55 -0.66 7.40 9.95
C SER A 55 -0.37 6.13 9.15
N VAL A 56 -0.15 5.00 9.83
CA VAL A 56 0.03 3.69 9.19
C VAL A 56 -1.25 3.24 8.48
N ARG A 57 -2.42 3.41 9.11
CA ARG A 57 -3.70 3.04 8.50
C ARG A 57 -3.98 3.85 7.25
N CYS A 58 -3.81 5.18 7.36
CA CYS A 58 -4.12 6.06 6.26
C CYS A 58 -3.00 6.07 5.21
N ASN A 59 -1.78 5.61 5.48
CA ASN A 59 -0.63 5.74 4.57
C ASN A 59 -0.29 7.21 4.27
N THR A 60 -0.37 8.06 5.30
CA THR A 60 -0.03 9.49 5.20
C THR A 60 1.21 9.80 6.02
N LEU A 61 2.01 10.75 5.52
CA LEU A 61 3.20 11.23 6.20
C LEU A 61 2.83 12.48 7.00
N SER A 62 3.27 12.52 8.27
CA SER A 62 3.19 13.69 9.16
C SER A 62 1.79 14.31 9.31
N ILE A 63 0.94 13.68 10.15
CA ILE A 63 -0.39 14.20 10.50
C ILE A 63 -0.32 15.56 11.23
N LEU A 64 0.74 15.80 12.00
CA LEU A 64 0.89 17.00 12.84
C LEU A 64 0.97 18.29 12.02
N ASP A 65 1.60 18.25 10.85
CA ASP A 65 1.78 19.44 10.01
C ASP A 65 0.44 20.03 9.56
N ASP A 66 -0.58 19.19 9.42
CA ASP A 66 -1.94 19.58 9.02
C ASP A 66 -2.90 19.75 10.21
N ASN A 67 -2.46 19.41 11.43
CA ASN A 67 -3.28 19.44 12.63
C ASN A 67 -2.55 20.19 13.76
N PRO A 68 -2.27 21.50 13.60
CA PRO A 68 -1.51 22.29 14.57
C PRO A 68 -2.22 22.43 15.93
N GLN A 69 -3.50 22.06 16.03
CA GLN A 69 -4.22 21.99 17.31
C GLN A 69 -3.71 20.87 18.22
N ILE A 70 -2.94 19.91 17.69
CA ILE A 70 -2.34 18.82 18.46
C ILE A 70 -0.92 19.24 18.84
N LEU A 71 -0.71 19.56 20.12
CA LEU A 71 0.60 19.97 20.62
C LEU A 71 1.43 18.75 21.03
N ASP A 72 0.77 17.72 21.56
CA ASP A 72 1.38 16.44 21.88
C ASP A 72 0.40 15.27 21.69
N SER A 73 0.83 14.05 22.04
CA SER A 73 0.02 12.85 21.85
C SER A 73 -1.16 12.75 22.81
N ASP A 74 -1.18 13.53 23.90
CA ASP A 74 -2.23 13.49 24.93
C ASP A 74 -3.43 14.36 24.53
N ASP A 75 -3.24 15.31 23.61
CA ASP A 75 -4.34 16.08 23.00
C ASP A 75 -5.22 15.23 22.08
N LEU A 76 -4.76 14.05 21.65
CA LEU A 76 -5.50 13.16 20.76
C LEU A 76 -6.52 12.31 21.54
N GLY A 77 -7.82 12.57 21.32
CA GLY A 77 -8.90 11.84 22.00
C GLY A 77 -9.94 11.23 21.05
N PRO A 78 -10.70 10.20 21.50
CA PRO A 78 -11.80 9.63 20.72
C PRO A 78 -12.85 10.68 20.35
N GLY A 79 -13.32 10.65 19.11
CA GLY A 79 -14.28 11.64 18.57
C GLY A 79 -13.64 12.92 18.04
N MET A 80 -12.33 13.13 18.23
CA MET A 80 -11.61 14.23 17.57
C MET A 80 -11.63 14.05 16.06
N VAL A 81 -11.76 15.16 15.32
CA VAL A 81 -11.68 15.18 13.87
C VAL A 81 -10.29 15.67 13.45
N LEU A 82 -9.60 14.85 12.66
CA LEU A 82 -8.31 15.16 12.08
C LEU A 82 -8.44 15.41 10.59
N TYR A 83 -7.67 16.37 10.09
CA TYR A 83 -7.41 16.47 8.66
C TYR A 83 -6.35 15.44 8.27
N ILE A 84 -6.65 14.61 7.29
CA ILE A 84 -5.76 13.58 6.75
C ILE A 84 -5.46 13.91 5.29
N ARG A 85 -4.23 14.38 5.05
CA ARG A 85 -3.77 14.65 3.69
C ARG A 85 -3.74 13.35 2.87
N PRO A 86 -4.38 13.32 1.69
CA PRO A 86 -4.23 12.23 0.75
C PRO A 86 -2.75 12.03 0.39
N PRO A 87 -2.35 10.80 0.02
CA PRO A 87 -0.99 10.57 -0.39
C PRO A 87 -0.80 11.30 -1.73
N ALA A 88 0.40 11.81 -1.97
CA ALA A 88 0.71 12.30 -3.31
C ALA A 88 0.63 11.11 -4.27
N MET A 89 -0.50 10.98 -4.98
CA MET A 89 -0.61 10.11 -6.14
C MET A 89 0.47 10.60 -7.09
N ASN A 90 1.47 9.76 -7.36
CA ASN A 90 2.48 10.06 -8.37
C ASN A 90 1.89 9.99 -9.78
N THR A 91 0.73 10.59 -10.03
CA THR A 91 0.40 11.09 -11.35
C THR A 91 1.32 12.27 -11.58
N SER A 92 2.58 11.97 -11.92
CA SER A 92 3.37 12.86 -12.75
C SER A 92 2.74 12.76 -14.14
N PRO A 93 1.94 13.73 -14.61
CA PRO A 93 1.95 13.97 -16.03
C PRO A 93 3.37 14.44 -16.30
N ALA A 94 4.15 13.60 -16.98
CA ALA A 94 5.48 13.94 -17.43
C ALA A 94 5.51 15.37 -18.01
N LEU A 95 5.97 16.36 -17.25
CA LEU A 95 6.26 17.72 -17.72
C LEU A 95 7.11 18.47 -16.69
N TRP A 96 8.32 17.99 -16.40
CA TRP A 96 9.60 18.72 -16.54
C TRP A 96 10.78 17.74 -16.43
#